data_AF-A0A7K4DL50-F1
#
_entry.id   AF-A0A7K4DL50-F1
#
_cell.length_a   1.000
_cell.length_b   1.000
_cell.length_c   1.000
_cell.angle_alpha   90.00
_cell.angle_beta   90.00
_cell.angle_gamma   90.00
#
_symmetry.space_group_name_H-M   'P 1'
#
loop_
_entity.id
_entity.type
_entity.pdbx_description
1 polymer ?
#
loop_
_entity_poly.entity_id
_entity_poly.type
_entity_poly.pdbx_seq_one_letter_code
_entity_poly.pdbx_strand_id
1 'polypeptide(L)'
;MTSYYSMYYIANAVLFSLGYKVGDRISHKVTSDALIVFIRDKLAKNILEDYETAKREAMDLNNLSDELIESFDYERKKRSAFQYDMNTVVKRTKAGTSLERAKQFNFQLTKLLG
;
A
#
# COMPACT_ATOMS: atom_id res chain seq x y z
N MET A 1 -29.12 -12.79 25.13
CA MET A 1 -28.34 -14.04 25.14
C MET A 1 -27.62 -14.29 23.81
N THR A 2 -28.26 -14.13 22.66
CA THR A 2 -27.64 -14.39 21.34
C THR A 2 -26.40 -13.54 21.04
N SER A 3 -26.43 -12.25 21.36
CA SER A 3 -25.29 -11.33 21.17
C SER A 3 -24.06 -11.74 21.98
N TYR A 4 -24.25 -12.13 23.24
CA TYR A 4 -23.16 -12.59 24.11
C TYR A 4 -22.48 -13.85 23.59
N TYR A 5 -23.27 -14.87 23.21
CA TYR A 5 -22.70 -16.12 22.69
C TYR A 5 -21.98 -15.92 21.36
N SER A 6 -22.47 -15.03 20.48
CA SER A 6 -21.75 -14.63 19.27
C SER A 6 -20.35 -14.07 19.60
N MET A 7 -20.28 -13.13 20.54
CA MET A 7 -19.01 -12.55 21.00
C MET A 7 -18.10 -13.60 21.64
N TYR A 8 -18.66 -14.48 22.48
CA TYR A 8 -17.92 -15.55 23.15
C TYR A 8 -17.33 -16.56 22.16
N TYR A 9 -18.09 -16.96 21.12
CA TYR A 9 -17.58 -17.89 20.11
C TYR A 9 -16.51 -17.27 19.22
N ILE A 10 -16.67 -15.99 18.82
CA ILE A 10 -15.60 -15.28 18.09
C ILE A 10 -14.36 -15.13 18.96
N ALA A 11 -14.51 -14.79 20.24
CA ALA A 11 -13.37 -14.69 21.15
C ALA A 11 -12.61 -16.02 21.29
N ASN A 12 -13.32 -17.13 21.43
CA ASN A 12 -12.70 -18.45 21.46
C ASN A 12 -12.04 -18.84 20.12
N ALA A 13 -12.62 -18.44 18.99
CA ALA A 13 -11.99 -18.64 17.68
C ALA A 13 -10.67 -17.86 17.56
N VAL A 14 -10.60 -16.64 18.09
CA VAL A 14 -9.37 -15.84 18.15
C VAL A 14 -8.34 -16.48 19.08
N LEU A 15 -8.74 -16.93 20.27
CA LEU A 15 -7.81 -17.64 21.17
C LEU A 15 -7.29 -18.93 20.54
N PHE A 16 -8.15 -19.65 19.81
CA PHE A 16 -7.77 -20.86 19.10
C PHE A 16 -6.80 -20.59 17.95
N SER A 17 -6.98 -19.53 17.17
CA SER A 17 -6.03 -19.14 16.11
C SER A 17 -4.67 -18.72 16.66
N LEU A 18 -4.62 -18.28 17.92
CA LEU A 18 -3.40 -18.00 18.67
C LEU A 18 -2.79 -19.26 19.33
N GLY A 19 -3.41 -20.44 19.17
CA GLY A 19 -2.93 -21.72 19.69
C GLY A 19 -3.45 -22.09 21.09
N TYR A 20 -4.40 -21.33 21.65
CA TYR A 20 -4.97 -21.60 22.97
C TYR A 20 -6.33 -22.29 22.87
N LYS A 21 -6.53 -23.36 23.65
CA LYS A 21 -7.84 -24.04 23.76
C LYS A 21 -8.44 -23.78 25.14
N VAL A 22 -9.60 -23.13 25.16
CA VAL A 22 -10.36 -22.90 26.40
C VAL A 22 -11.10 -24.19 26.78
N GLY A 23 -10.93 -24.65 28.02
CA GLY A 23 -11.63 -25.82 28.56
C GLY A 23 -13.04 -25.48 29.06
N ASP A 24 -13.80 -26.50 29.46
CA ASP A 24 -15.24 -26.35 29.76
C ASP A 24 -15.54 -25.71 31.12
N ARG A 25 -14.61 -25.79 32.09
CA ARG A 25 -14.81 -25.24 33.43
C ARG A 25 -14.45 -23.76 33.44
N ILE A 26 -15.39 -22.92 33.88
CA ILE A 26 -15.20 -21.46 34.04
C ILE A 26 -14.78 -20.78 32.71
N SER A 27 -15.14 -21.39 31.58
CA SER A 27 -14.72 -21.00 30.22
C SER A 27 -14.94 -19.52 29.92
N HIS A 28 -16.12 -19.00 30.25
CA HIS A 28 -16.50 -17.61 30.02
C HIS A 28 -15.57 -16.59 30.71
N LYS A 29 -15.15 -16.88 31.95
CA LYS A 29 -14.22 -16.00 32.67
C LYS A 29 -12.81 -16.10 32.09
N VAL A 30 -12.36 -17.33 31.81
CA VAL A 30 -11.03 -17.59 31.21
C VAL A 30 -10.92 -16.91 29.85
N THR A 31 -11.95 -17.03 28.99
CA THR A 31 -12.02 -16.33 27.70
C THR A 31 -11.93 -14.82 27.91
N SER A 32 -12.72 -14.24 28.83
CA SER A 32 -12.68 -12.80 29.10
C SER A 32 -11.29 -12.32 29.56
N ASP A 33 -10.69 -13.00 30.54
CA ASP A 33 -9.39 -12.61 31.10
C ASP A 33 -8.28 -12.75 30.04
N ALA A 34 -8.31 -13.82 29.24
CA ALA A 34 -7.36 -14.04 28.16
C ALA A 34 -7.47 -12.97 27.06
N LEU A 35 -8.70 -12.60 26.65
CA LEU A 35 -8.90 -11.55 25.65
C LEU A 35 -8.31 -10.21 26.12
N ILE A 36 -8.49 -9.83 27.39
CA ILE A 36 -7.96 -8.56 27.93
C ILE A 36 -6.45 -8.47 27.73
N VAL A 37 -5.73 -9.58 27.97
CA VAL A 37 -4.28 -9.64 27.84
C VAL A 37 -3.85 -9.66 26.38
N PHE A 38 -4.48 -10.49 25.54
CA PHE A 38 -3.99 -10.74 24.17
C PHE A 38 -4.50 -9.74 23.12
N ILE A 39 -5.72 -9.24 23.25
CA ILE A 39 -6.32 -8.36 22.23
C ILE A 39 -5.62 -7.02 22.19
N ARG A 40 -5.29 -6.43 23.35
CA ARG A 40 -4.79 -5.05 23.40
C ARG A 40 -3.49 -4.88 22.64
N ASP A 41 -2.52 -5.76 22.89
CA ASP A 41 -1.22 -5.75 22.20
C ASP A 41 -1.38 -6.02 20.70
N LYS A 42 -2.23 -6.98 20.34
CA LYS A 42 -2.50 -7.33 18.94
C LYS A 42 -3.16 -6.20 18.15
N LEU A 43 -4.17 -5.55 18.73
CA LEU A 43 -4.83 -4.41 18.08
C LEU A 43 -3.83 -3.26 17.88
N ALA A 44 -3.03 -2.95 18.90
CA ALA A 44 -2.00 -1.91 18.80
C ALA A 44 -0.97 -2.25 17.71
N LYS A 45 -0.50 -3.49 17.67
CA LYS A 45 0.46 -3.96 16.66
C LYS A 45 -0.12 -3.89 15.24
N ASN A 46 -1.35 -4.35 15.03
CA ASN A 46 -1.99 -4.29 13.72
C ASN A 46 -2.11 -2.83 13.24
N ILE A 47 -2.51 -1.90 14.10
CA ILE A 47 -2.60 -0.47 13.74
C ILE A 47 -1.22 0.07 13.32
N LEU A 48 -0.15 -0.32 14.00
CA LEU A 48 1.20 0.07 13.63
C LEU A 48 1.65 -0.54 12.29
N GLU A 49 1.31 -1.80 12.04
CA GLU A 49 1.60 -2.48 10.76
C GLU A 49 0.85 -1.84 9.59
N ASP A 50 -0.43 -1.51 9.79
CA ASP A 50 -1.25 -0.79 8.82
C ASP A 50 -0.67 0.60 8.54
N TYR A 51 -0.26 1.32 9.58
CA TYR A 51 0.37 2.62 9.45
C TYR A 51 1.69 2.55 8.67
N GLU A 52 2.59 1.62 8.99
CA GLU A 52 3.85 1.47 8.28
C GLU A 52 3.64 1.04 6.82
N THR A 53 2.59 0.26 6.54
CA THR A 53 2.21 -0.11 5.17
C THR A 53 1.73 1.11 4.39
N ALA A 54 0.76 1.87 4.94
CA ALA A 54 0.26 3.09 4.32
C ALA A 54 1.36 4.14 4.10
N LYS A 55 2.29 4.26 5.06
CA LYS A 55 3.45 5.14 4.95
C LYS A 55 4.38 4.72 3.80
N ARG A 56 4.64 3.41 3.64
CA ARG A 56 5.45 2.90 2.53
C ARG A 56 4.78 3.17 1.19
N GLU A 57 3.50 2.89 1.06
CA GLU A 57 2.73 3.18 -0.15
C GLU A 57 2.76 4.68 -0.50
N ALA A 58 2.63 5.55 0.49
CA ALA A 58 2.75 7.00 0.27
C ALA A 58 4.15 7.41 -0.20
N MET A 59 5.22 6.81 0.33
CA MET A 59 6.59 7.05 -0.13
C MET A 59 6.80 6.58 -1.57
N ASP A 60 6.28 5.40 -1.92
CA ASP A 60 6.38 4.86 -3.29
C ASP A 60 5.63 5.76 -4.29
N LEU A 61 4.46 6.30 -3.91
CA LEU A 61 3.72 7.26 -4.72
C LEU A 61 4.47 8.58 -4.88
N ASN A 62 5.14 9.07 -3.84
CA ASN A 62 5.97 10.28 -3.94
C ASN A 62 7.14 10.06 -4.92
N ASN A 63 7.86 8.94 -4.81
CA ASN A 63 8.95 8.62 -5.73
C ASN A 63 8.46 8.55 -7.19
N LEU A 64 7.34 7.87 -7.42
CA LEU A 64 6.70 7.82 -8.74
C LEU A 64 6.34 9.23 -9.24
N SER A 65 5.84 10.10 -8.37
CA SER A 65 5.48 11.47 -8.74
C SER A 65 6.70 12.29 -9.14
N ASP A 66 7.82 12.16 -8.42
CA ASP A 66 9.08 12.82 -8.75
C ASP A 66 9.63 12.33 -10.10
N GLU A 67 9.61 11.01 -10.34
CA GLU A 67 10.02 10.41 -11.62
C GLU A 67 9.18 10.91 -12.80
N LEU A 68 7.87 11.07 -12.61
CA LEU A 68 6.97 11.60 -13.64
C LEU A 68 7.26 13.07 -13.94
N ILE A 69 7.48 13.89 -12.90
CA ILE A 69 7.82 15.31 -13.05
C ILE A 69 9.16 15.46 -13.76
N GLU A 70 10.17 14.69 -13.36
CA GLU A 70 11.50 14.70 -13.99
C GLU A 70 11.42 14.26 -15.45
N SER A 71 10.69 13.17 -15.73
CA SER A 71 10.48 12.67 -17.09
C SER A 71 9.79 13.72 -17.99
N PHE A 72 8.79 14.42 -17.46
CA PHE A 72 8.11 15.49 -18.18
C PHE A 72 9.05 16.68 -18.47
N ASP A 73 9.82 17.13 -17.46
CA ASP A 73 10.78 18.23 -17.64
C ASP A 73 11.90 17.85 -18.62
N TYR A 74 12.36 16.60 -18.60
CA TYR A 74 13.31 16.10 -19.59
C TYR A 74 12.75 16.20 -21.02
N GLU A 75 11.53 15.70 -21.27
CA GLU A 75 10.94 15.75 -22.60
C GLU A 75 10.67 17.20 -23.05
N ARG A 76 10.29 18.10 -22.11
CA ARG A 76 10.17 19.54 -22.35
C ARG A 76 11.50 20.17 -22.77
N LYS A 77 12.59 19.93 -22.03
CA LYS A 77 13.94 20.42 -22.33
C LYS A 77 14.43 19.89 -23.67
N LYS A 78 14.19 18.61 -23.95
CA LYS A 78 14.53 17.96 -25.23
C LYS A 78 13.84 18.67 -26.40
N ARG A 79 12.54 19.01 -26.28
CA ARG A 79 11.82 19.81 -27.29
C ARG A 79 12.49 21.17 -27.52
N SER A 80 12.91 21.84 -26.46
CA SER A 80 13.63 23.13 -26.55
C SER A 80 14.96 23.00 -27.29
N ALA A 81 15.74 21.95 -27.00
CA ALA A 81 17.03 21.68 -27.63
C ALA A 81 16.94 21.27 -29.11
N PHE A 82 15.86 20.59 -29.52
CA PHE A 82 15.64 20.20 -30.92
C PHE A 82 15.54 21.37 -31.91
N GLN A 83 15.36 22.59 -31.40
CA GLN A 83 15.31 23.79 -32.23
C GLN A 83 16.71 24.26 -32.70
N TYR A 84 17.80 23.67 -32.18
CA TYR A 84 19.17 24.17 -32.43
C TYR A 84 20.19 23.15 -32.97
N ASP A 85 19.93 21.84 -32.97
CA ASP A 85 20.95 20.87 -33.41
C ASP A 85 20.32 19.56 -33.94
N MET A 86 20.62 19.16 -35.19
CA MET A 86 20.08 17.92 -35.77
C MET A 86 21.12 17.14 -36.59
N ASN A 87 21.57 16.01 -36.04
CA ASN A 87 22.19 14.90 -36.78
C ASN A 87 21.30 13.65 -36.73
N THR A 88 21.19 12.95 -37.86
CA THR A 88 20.11 12.00 -38.20
C THR A 88 20.14 10.64 -37.51
N VAL A 89 21.25 10.26 -36.88
CA VAL A 89 21.48 8.89 -36.37
C VAL A 89 20.90 8.66 -34.96
N VAL A 90 20.56 9.72 -34.24
CA VAL A 90 20.09 9.67 -32.84
C VAL A 90 18.59 9.32 -32.71
N LYS A 91 17.86 9.16 -33.82
CA LYS A 91 16.40 9.25 -33.86
C LYS A 91 15.61 8.06 -33.32
N ARG A 92 16.07 6.81 -33.41
CA ARG A 92 15.21 5.63 -33.13
C ARG A 92 15.13 5.26 -31.65
N THR A 93 16.26 5.05 -30.98
CA THR A 93 16.30 4.71 -29.55
C THR A 93 15.76 5.85 -28.68
N LYS A 94 16.14 7.10 -28.99
CA LYS A 94 15.63 8.27 -28.27
C LYS A 94 14.13 8.51 -28.50
N ALA A 95 13.56 8.07 -29.63
CA ALA A 95 12.12 8.15 -29.85
C ALA A 95 11.37 7.05 -29.07
N GLY A 96 11.95 5.85 -28.97
CA GLY A 96 11.39 4.77 -28.15
C GLY A 96 11.28 5.13 -26.67
N THR A 97 12.34 5.69 -26.08
CA THR A 97 12.32 6.13 -24.67
C THR A 97 11.31 7.26 -24.43
N SER A 98 11.20 8.25 -25.33
CA SER A 98 10.19 9.31 -25.21
C SER A 98 8.78 8.76 -25.30
N LEU A 99 8.54 7.80 -26.20
CA LEU A 99 7.22 7.15 -26.34
C LEU A 99 6.84 6.40 -25.06
N GLU A 100 7.79 5.66 -24.47
CA GLU A 100 7.52 4.91 -23.24
C GLU A 100 7.22 5.83 -22.06
N ARG A 101 8.01 6.91 -21.89
CA ARG A 101 7.73 7.94 -20.89
C ARG A 101 6.35 8.56 -21.05
N ALA A 102 5.96 8.89 -22.29
CA ALA A 102 4.64 9.45 -22.57
C ALA A 102 3.50 8.47 -22.23
N LYS A 103 3.67 7.16 -22.52
CA LYS A 103 2.69 6.13 -22.15
C LYS A 103 2.54 6.01 -20.64
N GLN A 104 3.66 5.90 -19.92
CA GLN A 104 3.66 5.79 -18.46
C GLN A 104 3.06 7.05 -17.82
N PHE A 105 3.43 8.23 -18.28
CA PHE A 105 2.88 9.50 -17.82
C PHE A 105 1.37 9.57 -18.01
N ASN A 106 0.87 9.28 -19.23
CA ASN A 106 -0.55 9.29 -19.50
C ASN A 106 -1.30 8.27 -18.65
N PHE A 107 -0.80 7.03 -18.53
CA PHE A 107 -1.44 6.00 -17.72
C PHE A 107 -1.62 6.45 -16.27
N GLN A 108 -0.58 7.02 -15.65
CA GLN A 108 -0.67 7.48 -14.26
C GLN A 108 -1.60 8.69 -14.12
N LEU A 109 -1.52 9.67 -15.02
CA LEU A 109 -2.36 10.88 -14.98
C LEU A 109 -3.83 10.57 -15.26
N THR A 110 -4.14 9.60 -16.12
CA THR A 110 -5.53 9.19 -16.38
C THR A 110 -6.21 8.62 -15.14
N LYS A 111 -5.47 7.98 -14.23
CA LYS A 111 -6.03 7.50 -12.94
C LYS A 111 -6.54 8.63 -12.05
N LEU A 112 -6.06 9.87 -12.25
CA LEU A 112 -6.51 11.04 -11.50
C LEU A 112 -7.82 11.62 -12.05
N LEU A 113 -8.22 11.24 -13.26
CA LEU A 113 -9.40 11.77 -13.93
C LEU A 113 -10.69 11.00 -13.63
N GLY A 114 -10.59 9.86 -12.92
CA GLY A 114 -11.72 8.97 -12.62
C GLY A 114 -11.87 7.86 -13.65
#